data_AF-A0A926V4J9-F1
#
_entry.id   AF-A0A926V4J9-F1
#
_cell.length_a   1.000
_cell.length_b   1.000
_cell.length_c   1.000
_cell.angle_alpha   90.00
_cell.angle_beta   90.00
_cell.angle_gamma   90.00
#
_symmetry.space_group_name_H-M   'P 1'
#
loop_
_entity.id
_entity.type
_entity.pdbx_description
1 polymer ?
#
loop_
_entity_poly.entity_id
_entity_poly.type
_entity_poly.pdbx_seq_one_letter_code
_entity_poly.pdbx_strand_id
1 'polypeptide(L)'
;MVEEAEYILDRDELLQIRQRKLLTSDRDYLYFALQIDYPGKLNPTINVESFCERWELSSGSFYKALGDLKNKGVVEAIFSELSLQMQVPEK
;
A
#
# COMPACT_ATOMS: atom_id res chain seq x y z
N MET A 1 -11.39 -1.39 -36.27
CA MET A 1 -11.49 -0.87 -34.89
C MET A 1 -10.29 -1.42 -34.17
N VAL A 2 -9.32 -0.57 -33.84
CA VAL A 2 -8.17 -0.99 -33.04
C VAL A 2 -8.67 -0.86 -31.60
N GLU A 3 -8.82 -1.99 -30.90
CA GLU A 3 -8.99 -1.93 -29.45
C GLU A 3 -7.70 -1.33 -28.89
N GLU A 4 -7.78 -0.12 -28.35
CA GLU A 4 -6.69 0.42 -27.52
C GLU A 4 -6.57 -0.50 -26.31
N ALA A 5 -5.55 -1.35 -26.32
CA ALA A 5 -5.22 -2.14 -25.15
C ALA A 5 -4.79 -1.17 -24.04
N GLU A 6 -5.67 -0.94 -23.09
CA GLU A 6 -5.35 -0.19 -21.88
C GLU A 6 -4.36 -1.03 -21.07
N TYR A 7 -3.13 -0.52 -20.95
CA TYR A 7 -2.12 -1.17 -20.12
C TYR A 7 -2.48 -0.96 -18.64
N ILE A 8 -2.70 -2.05 -17.92
CA ILE A 8 -2.98 -2.06 -16.49
C ILE A 8 -1.82 -2.77 -15.80
N LEU A 9 -1.10 -2.02 -14.97
CA LEU A 9 -0.03 -2.58 -14.14
C LEU A 9 -0.61 -3.58 -13.14
N ASP A 10 -0.13 -4.82 -13.20
CA ASP A 10 -0.54 -5.87 -12.25
C ASP A 10 0.47 -6.09 -11.11
N ARG A 11 0.13 -7.01 -10.21
CA ARG A 11 0.95 -7.35 -9.04
C ARG A 11 2.34 -7.87 -9.43
N ASP A 12 2.40 -8.80 -10.37
CA ASP A 12 3.63 -9.50 -10.70
C ASP A 12 4.59 -8.55 -11.43
N GLU A 13 4.05 -7.67 -12.27
CA GLU A 13 4.80 -6.58 -12.89
C GLU A 13 5.36 -5.61 -11.85
N LEU A 14 4.55 -5.17 -10.87
CA LEU A 14 5.03 -4.27 -9.82
C LEU A 14 6.13 -4.92 -8.94
N LEU A 15 6.01 -6.22 -8.65
CA LEU A 15 7.06 -6.99 -7.96
C LEU A 15 8.35 -7.06 -8.80
N GLN A 16 8.25 -7.31 -10.10
CA GLN A 16 9.42 -7.31 -10.98
C GLN A 16 10.10 -5.94 -11.05
N ILE A 17 9.32 -4.85 -11.14
CA ILE A 17 9.83 -3.47 -11.08
C ILE A 17 10.61 -3.23 -9.79
N ARG A 18 10.08 -3.71 -8.65
CA ARG A 18 10.73 -3.62 -7.34
C ARG A 18 12.02 -4.42 -7.28
N GLN A 19 12.02 -5.67 -7.73
CA GLN A 19 13.20 -6.55 -7.77
C GLN A 19 14.31 -5.98 -8.67
N ARG A 20 13.94 -5.35 -9.79
CA ARG A 20 14.87 -4.65 -10.69
C ARG A 20 15.35 -3.31 -10.16
N LYS A 21 14.91 -2.89 -8.97
CA LYS A 21 15.23 -1.59 -8.35
C LYS A 21 14.83 -0.39 -9.20
N LEU A 22 13.80 -0.55 -10.05
CA LEU A 22 13.23 0.55 -10.83
C LEU A 22 12.28 1.42 -9.98
N LEU A 23 11.76 0.86 -8.88
CA LEU A 23 10.97 1.55 -7.87
C LEU A 23 11.52 1.29 -6.46
N THR A 24 12.40 2.19 -6.00
CA THR A 24 13.16 2.00 -4.75
C THR A 24 12.50 2.62 -3.51
N SER A 25 11.60 3.57 -3.70
CA SER A 25 10.87 4.24 -2.62
C SER A 25 9.76 3.34 -2.06
N ASP A 26 9.84 2.97 -0.78
CA ASP A 26 8.80 2.18 -0.12
C ASP A 26 7.44 2.89 -0.14
N ARG A 27 7.45 4.23 -0.05
CA ARG A 27 6.25 5.06 -0.16
C ARG A 27 5.54 4.89 -1.51
N ASP A 28 6.30 4.99 -2.60
CA ASP A 28 5.73 4.96 -3.94
C ASP A 28 5.32 3.53 -4.32
N TYR A 29 6.12 2.55 -3.90
CA TYR A 29 5.74 1.14 -4.01
C TYR A 29 4.44 0.82 -3.26
N LEU A 30 4.32 1.27 -2.01
CA LEU A 30 3.10 1.09 -1.23
C LEU A 30 1.89 1.75 -1.90
N TYR A 31 2.06 2.95 -2.48
CA TYR A 31 0.98 3.62 -3.19
C TYR A 31 0.42 2.77 -4.34
N PHE A 32 1.28 2.25 -5.22
CA PHE A 32 0.82 1.42 -6.34
C PHE A 32 0.21 0.10 -5.85
N ALA A 33 0.80 -0.54 -4.85
CA ALA A 33 0.26 -1.76 -4.24
C ALA A 33 -1.16 -1.53 -3.69
N LEU A 34 -1.39 -0.39 -3.02
CA LEU A 34 -2.71 0.01 -2.54
C LEU A 34 -3.71 0.27 -3.68
N GLN A 35 -3.27 0.90 -4.78
CA GLN A 35 -4.15 1.13 -5.94
C GLN A 35 -4.54 -0.18 -6.64
N ILE A 36 -3.63 -1.17 -6.68
CA ILE A 36 -3.89 -2.48 -7.28
C ILE A 36 -4.90 -3.28 -6.43
N ASP A 37 -4.68 -3.37 -5.12
CA ASP A 37 -5.56 -4.17 -4.26
C ASP A 37 -6.86 -3.44 -3.86
N TYR A 38 -6.85 -2.10 -3.83
CA TYR A 38 -7.96 -1.26 -3.39
C TYR A 38 -8.23 -0.09 -4.36
N PRO A 39 -8.54 -0.38 -5.64
CA PRO A 39 -8.78 0.67 -6.63
C PRO A 39 -9.95 1.56 -6.19
N GLY A 40 -9.70 2.87 -6.11
CA GLY A 40 -10.74 3.87 -5.85
C GLY A 40 -11.26 3.97 -4.41
N LYS A 41 -10.68 3.26 -3.41
CA LYS A 41 -11.09 3.44 -2.01
C LYS A 41 -10.23 4.48 -1.31
N LEU A 42 -10.88 5.57 -0.87
CA LEU A 42 -10.28 6.59 0.00
C LEU A 42 -10.04 6.10 1.44
N ASN A 43 -10.67 4.98 1.86
CA ASN A 43 -10.54 4.39 3.20
C ASN A 43 -10.62 2.84 3.22
N PRO A 44 -9.63 2.10 2.70
CA PRO A 44 -9.66 0.64 2.78
C PRO A 44 -9.37 0.15 4.21
N THR A 45 -10.06 -0.92 4.61
CA THR A 45 -9.68 -1.72 5.77
C THR A 45 -8.64 -2.75 5.33
N ILE A 46 -7.47 -2.75 5.95
CA ILE A 46 -6.33 -3.58 5.51
C ILE A 46 -5.88 -4.50 6.65
N ASN A 47 -5.82 -5.80 6.37
CA ASN A 47 -5.03 -6.72 7.16
C ASN A 47 -3.55 -6.54 6.78
N VAL A 48 -2.81 -5.84 7.65
CA VAL A 48 -1.42 -5.43 7.35
C VAL A 48 -0.49 -6.62 7.17
N GLU A 49 -0.68 -7.70 7.93
CA GLU A 49 0.17 -8.88 7.86
C GLU A 49 0.05 -9.55 6.48
N SER A 50 -1.19 -9.88 6.08
CA SER A 50 -1.44 -10.48 4.77
C SER A 50 -1.05 -9.56 3.61
N PHE A 51 -1.27 -8.25 3.74
CA PHE A 51 -0.84 -7.27 2.74
C PHE A 51 0.68 -7.24 2.61
N CYS A 52 1.40 -7.17 3.73
CA CYS A 52 2.86 -7.12 3.74
C CYS A 52 3.47 -8.39 3.15
N GLU A 53 2.91 -9.57 3.48
CA GLU A 53 3.33 -10.84 2.89
C GLU A 53 3.10 -10.85 1.37
N ARG A 54 1.90 -10.46 0.91
CA ARG A 54 1.55 -10.39 -0.51
C ARG A 54 2.46 -9.47 -1.31
N TRP A 55 2.94 -8.37 -0.72
CA TRP A 55 3.72 -7.34 -1.40
C TRP A 55 5.20 -7.35 -1.02
N GLU A 56 5.69 -8.40 -0.36
CA GLU A 56 7.09 -8.54 0.05
C GLU A 56 7.62 -7.29 0.81
N LEU A 57 6.77 -6.71 1.66
CA LEU A 57 7.08 -5.55 2.50
C LEU A 57 7.26 -5.97 3.94
N SER A 58 8.16 -5.28 4.65
CA SER A 58 8.17 -5.36 6.10
C SER A 58 7.05 -4.50 6.68
N SER A 59 6.45 -4.92 7.78
CA SER A 59 5.42 -4.11 8.49
C SER A 59 5.98 -2.75 8.91
N GLY A 60 7.26 -2.66 9.27
CA GLY A 60 7.92 -1.39 9.58
C GLY A 60 8.00 -0.43 8.39
N SER A 61 8.42 -0.94 7.22
CA SER A 61 8.39 -0.19 5.96
C SER A 61 6.98 0.24 5.60
N PHE A 62 6.00 -0.64 5.77
CA PHE A 62 4.59 -0.35 5.51
C PHE A 62 4.10 0.83 6.36
N TYR A 63 4.23 0.78 7.69
CA TYR A 63 3.74 1.86 8.56
C TYR A 63 4.46 3.18 8.31
N LYS A 64 5.76 3.15 8.04
CA LYS A 64 6.54 4.35 7.69
C LYS A 64 6.04 4.96 6.37
N ALA A 65 5.96 4.14 5.31
CA ALA A 65 5.46 4.55 4.00
C ALA A 65 4.02 5.06 4.06
N LEU A 66 3.16 4.42 4.87
CA LEU A 66 1.79 4.84 5.09
C LEU A 66 1.71 6.20 5.78
N GLY A 67 2.54 6.44 6.80
CA GLY A 67 2.67 7.75 7.43
C GLY A 67 3.11 8.83 6.43
N ASP A 68 4.07 8.52 5.57
CA ASP A 68 4.51 9.43 4.51
C ASP A 68 3.40 9.74 3.49
N LEU A 69 2.59 8.76 3.10
CA LEU A 69 1.44 8.94 2.21
C LEU A 69 0.34 9.78 2.86
N LYS A 70 0.05 9.54 4.14
CA LYS A 70 -0.91 10.33 4.92
C LYS A 70 -0.47 11.79 5.04
N ASN A 71 0.81 12.04 5.36
CA ASN A 71 1.36 13.39 5.47
C ASN A 71 1.32 14.16 4.13
N LYS A 72 1.30 13.44 3.01
CA LYS A 72 1.15 14.01 1.67
C LYS A 72 -0.30 14.17 1.21
N GLY A 73 -1.28 13.75 2.03
CA GLY A 73 -2.70 13.80 1.68
C GLY A 73 -3.12 12.81 0.60
N VAL A 74 -2.29 11.78 0.32
CA VAL A 74 -2.62 10.73 -0.66
C VAL A 74 -3.60 9.71 -0.08
N VAL A 75 -3.54 9.52 1.24
CA VAL A 75 -4.43 8.66 2.01
C VAL A 75 -5.08 9.50 3.09
N GLU A 76 -6.42 9.58 3.08
CA GLU A 76 -7.17 10.30 4.11
C GLU A 76 -7.27 9.48 5.41
N ALA A 77 -7.67 8.21 5.32
CA ALA A 77 -7.48 7.22 6.37
C ALA A 77 -7.27 5.82 5.80
N ILE A 78 -6.43 5.01 6.43
CA ILE A 78 -6.42 3.55 6.25
C ILE A 78 -6.74 2.97 7.61
N PHE A 79 -7.84 2.23 7.69
CA PHE A 79 -8.23 1.54 8.90
C PHE A 79 -7.48 0.21 8.93
N SER A 80 -6.44 0.14 9.74
CA SER A 80 -5.74 -1.12 9.98
C SER A 80 -6.63 -2.03 10.81
N GLU A 81 -6.85 -3.27 10.36
CA GLU A 81 -7.47 -4.32 11.18
C GLU A 81 -6.61 -4.69 12.40
N LEU A 82 -5.31 -4.35 12.36
CA LEU A 82 -4.48 -4.18 13.56
C LEU A 82 -4.86 -2.88 14.27
N SER A 83 -6.16 -2.69 14.54
CA SER A 83 -6.65 -1.64 15.41
C SER A 83 -5.82 -1.72 16.68
N LEU A 84 -4.95 -0.73 16.85
CA LEU A 84 -3.97 -0.69 17.91
C LEU A 84 -4.65 -1.09 19.22
N GLN A 85 -4.28 -2.25 19.78
CA GLN A 85 -4.36 -2.49 21.21
C GLN A 85 -3.35 -1.60 21.97
N MET A 86 -3.10 -0.38 21.49
CA MET A 86 -2.61 0.69 22.34
C MET A 86 -3.84 1.22 23.08
N GLN A 87 -4.28 0.46 24.08
CA GLN A 87 -5.03 1.02 25.19
C GLN A 87 -4.20 2.20 25.71
N VAL A 88 -4.65 3.42 25.46
CA VAL A 88 -4.22 4.56 26.26
C VAL A 88 -4.71 4.24 27.67
N PRO A 89 -3.84 4.14 28.69
CA PRO A 89 -4.33 4.03 30.06
C PRO A 89 -5.09 5.31 30.38
N GLU A 90 -6.40 5.20 30.58
CA GLU A 90 -7.18 6.26 31.20
C GLU A 90 -6.59 6.52 32.59
N LYS A 91 -6.31 7.80 32.86
CA LYS A 91 -5.91 8.28 34.19
C LYS A 91 -7.13 8.49 35.07
#